data_AF-L1IC86-F1
#
_entry.id   AF-L1IC86-F1
#
_cell.length_a   1.000
_cell.length_b   1.000
_cell.length_c   1.000
_cell.angle_alpha   90.00
_cell.angle_beta   90.00
_cell.angle_gamma   90.00
#
_symmetry.space_group_name_H-M   'P 1'
#
loop_
_entity.id
_entity.type
_entity.pdbx_description
1 polymer ?
#
loop_
_entity_poly.entity_id
_entity_poly.type
_entity_poly.pdbx_seq_one_letter_code
_entity_poly.pdbx_strand_id
1 'polypeptide(L)'
;MAEAATMRAGSEEQERPRRSHESLIATAMRLLGEQARGDQIALLAMLLQEKEMEKEFEIQLVMKDRDMAHAIQINKFKRQLSYVTQRYLLEKLFFKVFSLVDSQDRPAQQALAKLPTSLRKRFKQKSLSMTELNRLLLANHKLRIAAWEYVGLPRWLQLPHFDESPELLCGILSEAMHSPNGAYVYISDQAPAVEAKFFKNLARVFRKELETYNQDLAEQGIQEEVVEARRTAATAAPVADASA
;
A
#
# COMPACT_ATOMS: atom_id res chain seq x y z
N MET A 1 11.05 -19.12 32.55
CA MET A 1 9.79 -19.86 32.36
C MET A 1 8.68 -19.08 33.02
N ALA A 2 7.70 -18.63 32.23
CA ALA A 2 6.44 -17.93 32.53
C ALA A 2 6.19 -17.03 31.30
N GLU A 3 5.53 -17.57 30.27
CA GLU A 3 4.07 -17.57 30.04
C GLU A 3 3.70 -16.48 29.02
N ALA A 4 3.45 -16.96 27.80
CA ALA A 4 2.94 -16.20 26.68
C ALA A 4 1.43 -16.01 26.86
N ALA A 5 0.99 -14.77 27.01
CA ALA A 5 -0.42 -14.41 26.88
C ALA A 5 -0.71 -14.08 25.41
N THR A 6 -1.12 -15.10 24.67
CA THR A 6 -1.70 -15.01 23.33
C THR A 6 -3.12 -14.44 23.45
N MET A 7 -3.29 -13.13 23.32
CA MET A 7 -4.63 -12.57 23.13
C MET A 7 -5.02 -12.71 21.66
N ARG A 8 -5.88 -13.70 21.40
CA ARG A 8 -6.68 -13.81 20.19
C ARG A 8 -7.63 -12.61 20.14
N ALA A 9 -7.45 -11.73 19.16
CA ALA A 9 -8.51 -10.82 18.75
C ALA A 9 -9.59 -11.68 18.07
N GLY A 10 -10.57 -12.11 18.86
CA GLY A 10 -11.82 -12.65 18.33
C GLY A 10 -12.59 -11.51 17.69
N SER A 11 -12.95 -11.70 16.42
CA SER A 11 -13.87 -10.87 15.67
C SER A 11 -15.19 -10.79 16.44
N GLU A 12 -15.45 -9.67 17.12
CA GLU A 12 -16.80 -9.32 17.53
C GLU A 12 -17.54 -8.87 16.27
N GLU A 13 -18.09 -9.85 15.53
CA GLU A 13 -19.26 -9.62 14.69
C GLU A 13 -20.37 -9.12 15.63
N GLN A 14 -20.55 -7.80 15.65
CA GLN A 14 -21.60 -7.14 16.40
C GLN A 14 -22.92 -7.46 15.68
N GLU A 15 -23.53 -8.61 16.00
CA GLU A 15 -24.89 -8.96 15.58
C GLU A 15 -25.83 -7.83 16.01
N ARG A 16 -26.35 -7.08 15.04
CA ARG A 16 -27.44 -6.14 15.30
C ARG A 16 -28.69 -6.94 15.72
N PRO A 17 -29.47 -6.45 16.69
CA PRO A 17 -30.63 -7.19 17.16
C PRO A 17 -31.70 -7.25 16.07
N ARG A 18 -31.95 -8.45 15.53
CA ARG A 18 -33.17 -8.75 14.78
C ARG A 18 -34.37 -8.49 15.70
N ARG A 19 -35.37 -7.73 15.24
CA ARG A 19 -36.63 -7.61 15.99
C ARG A 19 -37.27 -8.99 16.12
N SER A 20 -37.69 -9.35 17.33
CA SER A 20 -38.33 -10.64 17.56
C SER A 20 -39.65 -10.73 16.78
N HIS A 21 -40.01 -11.93 16.33
CA HIS A 21 -41.28 -12.20 15.65
C HIS A 21 -42.49 -11.70 16.45
N GLU A 22 -42.41 -11.73 17.78
CA GLU A 22 -43.41 -11.19 18.71
C GLU A 22 -43.56 -9.66 18.60
N SER A 23 -42.45 -8.94 18.36
CA SER A 23 -42.48 -7.49 18.12
C SER A 23 -43.15 -7.13 16.80
N LEU A 24 -43.03 -7.98 15.77
CA LEU A 24 -43.65 -7.76 14.47
C LEU A 24 -45.16 -8.02 14.52
N ILE A 25 -45.59 -9.07 15.22
CA ILE A 25 -47.01 -9.34 15.49
C ILE A 25 -47.63 -8.18 16.29
N ALA A 26 -46.98 -7.72 17.36
CA ALA A 26 -47.47 -6.59 18.15
C ALA A 26 -47.60 -5.29 17.33
N THR A 27 -46.69 -5.08 16.37
CA THR A 27 -46.75 -3.94 15.44
C THR A 27 -47.89 -4.09 14.43
N ALA A 28 -48.10 -5.30 13.88
CA ALA A 28 -49.20 -5.59 12.97
C ALA A 28 -50.57 -5.43 13.65
N MET A 29 -50.73 -5.91 14.88
CA MET A 29 -51.95 -5.74 15.69
C MET A 29 -52.25 -4.26 15.95
N ARG A 30 -51.22 -3.46 16.26
CA ARG A 30 -51.36 -2.01 16.46
C ARG A 30 -51.82 -1.28 15.20
N LEU A 31 -51.33 -1.70 14.04
CA LEU A 31 -51.64 -1.07 12.74
C LEU A 31 -53.03 -1.43 12.22
N LEU A 32 -53.51 -2.65 12.47
CA LEU A 32 -54.83 -3.12 12.01
C LEU A 32 -55.95 -2.87 13.02
N GLY A 33 -55.63 -2.61 14.29
CA GLY A 33 -56.59 -2.37 15.37
C GLY A 33 -57.16 -3.65 15.99
N GLU A 34 -57.88 -3.51 17.11
CA GLU A 34 -58.33 -4.61 17.98
C GLU A 34 -59.34 -5.59 17.34
N GLN A 35 -59.92 -5.23 16.19
CA GLN A 35 -60.90 -6.06 15.46
C GLN A 35 -60.28 -6.89 14.31
N ALA A 36 -58.96 -6.81 14.12
CA ALA A 36 -58.27 -7.51 13.05
C ALA A 36 -58.33 -9.03 13.23
N ARG A 37 -58.62 -9.76 12.15
CA ARG A 37 -58.60 -11.24 12.18
C ARG A 37 -57.16 -11.75 12.27
N GLY A 38 -56.96 -12.90 12.92
CA GLY A 38 -55.63 -13.53 13.08
C GLY A 38 -54.86 -13.67 11.77
N ASP A 39 -55.53 -14.06 10.68
CA ASP A 39 -54.91 -14.21 9.36
C ASP A 39 -54.43 -12.86 8.78
N GLN A 40 -55.13 -11.76 9.06
CA GLN A 40 -54.74 -10.41 8.62
C GLN A 40 -53.52 -9.91 9.40
N ILE A 41 -53.46 -10.21 10.70
CA ILE A 41 -52.31 -9.92 11.56
C ILE A 41 -51.09 -10.70 11.08
N ALA A 42 -51.25 -12.00 10.80
CA ALA A 42 -50.17 -12.85 10.29
C ALA A 42 -49.65 -12.37 8.93
N LEU A 43 -50.55 -12.04 7.99
CA LEU A 43 -50.17 -11.51 6.68
C LEU A 43 -49.41 -10.19 6.79
N LEU A 44 -49.87 -9.25 7.61
CA LEU A 44 -49.18 -7.98 7.80
C LEU A 44 -47.84 -8.15 8.53
N ALA A 45 -47.74 -9.06 9.50
CA ALA A 45 -46.48 -9.36 10.16
C ALA A 45 -45.43 -9.93 9.18
N MET A 46 -45.84 -10.82 8.26
CA MET A 46 -44.95 -11.32 7.20
C MET A 46 -44.50 -10.21 6.25
N LEU A 47 -45.41 -9.33 5.80
CA LEU A 47 -45.04 -8.20 4.94
C LEU A 47 -44.11 -7.19 5.64
N LEU A 48 -44.31 -6.96 6.95
CA LEU A 48 -43.40 -6.13 7.75
C LEU A 48 -42.02 -6.78 7.87
N GLN A 49 -41.96 -8.10 8.04
CA GLN A 49 -40.71 -8.86 8.07
C GLN A 49 -39.96 -8.77 6.73
N GLU A 50 -40.65 -8.97 5.60
CA GLU A 50 -40.06 -8.82 4.26
C GLU A 50 -39.48 -7.42 4.06
N LYS A 51 -40.24 -6.37 4.41
CA LYS A 51 -39.77 -4.99 4.31
C LYS A 51 -38.59 -4.67 5.23
N GLU A 52 -38.51 -5.28 6.40
CA GLU A 52 -37.34 -5.15 7.29
C GLU A 52 -36.12 -5.86 6.70
N MET A 53 -36.28 -7.05 6.11
CA MET A 53 -35.19 -7.75 5.41
C MET A 53 -34.67 -6.96 4.20
N GLU A 54 -35.56 -6.36 3.39
CA GLU A 54 -35.16 -5.51 2.27
C GLU A 54 -34.34 -4.31 2.73
N LYS A 55 -34.77 -3.62 3.80
CA LYS A 55 -34.00 -2.50 4.37
C LYS A 55 -32.65 -2.94 4.92
N GLU A 56 -32.58 -4.09 5.57
CA GLU A 56 -31.32 -4.62 6.08
C GLU A 56 -30.37 -4.95 4.93
N PHE A 57 -30.89 -5.51 3.83
CA PHE A 57 -30.13 -5.74 2.61
C PHE A 57 -29.62 -4.43 1.98
N GLU A 58 -30.47 -3.40 1.88
CA GLU A 58 -30.05 -2.06 1.40
C GLU A 58 -28.95 -1.45 2.27
N ILE A 59 -29.07 -1.54 3.59
CA ILE A 59 -28.05 -1.05 4.52
C ILE A 59 -26.73 -1.79 4.32
N GLN A 60 -26.76 -3.11 4.17
CA GLN A 60 -25.56 -3.90 3.90
C GLN A 60 -24.91 -3.52 2.57
N LEU A 61 -25.71 -3.27 1.53
CA LEU A 61 -25.21 -2.83 0.23
C LEU A 61 -24.50 -1.47 0.35
N VAL A 62 -25.12 -0.48 1.00
CA VAL A 62 -24.51 0.85 1.22
C VAL A 62 -23.24 0.77 2.05
N MET A 63 -23.20 -0.08 3.09
CA MET A 63 -21.99 -0.28 3.88
C MET A 63 -20.87 -0.87 3.03
N LYS A 64 -21.16 -1.90 2.25
CA LYS A 64 -20.20 -2.54 1.33
C LYS A 64 -19.66 -1.56 0.29
N ASP A 65 -20.52 -0.69 -0.24
CA ASP A 65 -20.11 0.34 -1.22
C ASP A 65 -19.17 1.37 -0.59
N ARG A 66 -19.44 1.79 0.66
CA ARG A 66 -18.55 2.70 1.40
C ARG A 66 -17.21 2.07 1.71
N ASP A 67 -17.21 0.82 2.13
CA ASP A 67 -15.97 0.08 2.43
C ASP A 67 -15.12 -0.09 1.16
N MET A 68 -15.77 -0.35 0.01
CA MET A 68 -15.11 -0.42 -1.28
C MET A 68 -14.52 0.93 -1.69
N ALA A 69 -15.29 2.02 -1.61
CA ALA A 69 -14.81 3.36 -1.91
C ALA A 69 -13.61 3.76 -1.04
N HIS A 70 -13.66 3.42 0.25
CA HIS A 70 -12.55 3.66 1.17
C HIS A 70 -11.31 2.82 0.81
N ALA A 71 -11.49 1.55 0.44
CA ALA A 71 -10.39 0.68 -0.01
C ALA A 71 -9.73 1.21 -1.29
N ILE A 72 -10.52 1.69 -2.26
CA ILE A 72 -10.02 2.33 -3.50
C ILE A 72 -9.14 3.54 -3.15
N GLN A 73 -9.63 4.45 -2.30
CA GLN A 73 -8.90 5.65 -1.91
C GLN A 73 -7.59 5.31 -1.18
N ILE A 74 -7.62 4.39 -0.20
CA ILE A 74 -6.41 3.99 0.54
C ILE A 74 -5.35 3.42 -0.42
N ASN A 75 -5.74 2.51 -1.32
CA ASN A 75 -4.79 1.88 -2.22
C ASN A 75 -4.22 2.87 -3.23
N LYS A 76 -5.02 3.82 -3.72
CA LYS A 76 -4.55 4.96 -4.52
C LYS A 76 -3.50 5.77 -3.78
N PHE A 77 -3.75 6.17 -2.53
CA PHE A 77 -2.78 6.93 -1.72
C PHE A 77 -1.49 6.15 -1.48
N LYS A 78 -1.58 4.87 -1.11
CA LYS A 78 -0.41 4.00 -0.94
C LYS A 78 0.41 3.89 -2.23
N ARG A 79 -0.25 3.75 -3.39
CA ARG A 79 0.41 3.75 -4.70
C ARG A 79 1.12 5.08 -4.96
N GLN A 80 0.51 6.22 -4.69
CA GLN A 80 1.16 7.53 -4.86
C GLN A 80 2.40 7.68 -3.95
N LEU A 81 2.35 7.15 -2.73
CA LEU A 81 3.46 7.20 -1.78
C LEU A 81 4.53 6.12 -2.03
N SER A 82 4.21 5.06 -2.76
CA SER A 82 5.11 3.92 -3.00
C SER A 82 6.44 4.37 -3.59
N TYR A 83 6.41 5.20 -4.63
CA TYR A 83 7.61 5.78 -5.23
C TYR A 83 8.49 6.46 -4.20
N VAL A 84 7.95 7.45 -3.49
CA VAL A 84 8.72 8.32 -2.61
C VAL A 84 9.32 7.50 -1.46
N THR A 85 8.53 6.60 -0.88
CA THR A 85 8.98 5.76 0.23
C THR A 85 10.03 4.74 -0.19
N GLN A 86 9.85 4.06 -1.32
CA GLN A 86 10.84 3.12 -1.87
C GLN A 86 12.14 3.80 -2.25
N ARG A 87 12.06 4.93 -2.97
CA ARG A 87 13.21 5.75 -3.37
C ARG A 87 14.02 6.20 -2.16
N TYR A 88 13.35 6.69 -1.12
CA TYR A 88 14.01 7.11 0.12
C TYR A 88 14.83 5.96 0.74
N LEU A 89 14.29 4.74 0.80
CA LEU A 89 15.03 3.59 1.34
C LEU A 89 16.22 3.20 0.46
N LEU A 90 16.06 3.26 -0.87
CA LEU A 90 17.15 2.99 -1.81
C LEU A 90 18.27 4.01 -1.68
N GLU A 91 17.93 5.30 -1.63
CA GLU A 91 18.90 6.37 -1.41
C GLU A 91 19.62 6.15 -0.07
N LYS A 92 18.89 5.88 1.01
CA LYS A 92 19.47 5.61 2.34
C LYS A 92 20.38 4.37 2.36
N LEU A 93 20.02 3.32 1.62
CA LEU A 93 20.87 2.16 1.41
C LEU A 93 22.18 2.57 0.75
N PHE A 94 22.10 3.27 -0.37
CA PHE A 94 23.28 3.64 -1.14
C PHE A 94 24.18 4.64 -0.40
N PHE A 95 23.62 5.57 0.37
CA PHE A 95 24.41 6.39 1.29
C PHE A 95 25.18 5.56 2.30
N LYS A 96 24.55 4.54 2.92
CA LYS A 96 25.28 3.61 3.79
C LYS A 96 26.35 2.82 3.04
N VAL A 97 26.10 2.42 1.79
CA VAL A 97 27.10 1.73 0.97
C VAL A 97 28.30 2.64 0.68
N PHE A 98 28.11 3.94 0.46
CA PHE A 98 29.24 4.87 0.34
C PHE A 98 30.05 5.01 1.63
N SER A 99 29.42 4.85 2.80
CA SER A 99 30.13 4.82 4.09
C SER A 99 31.11 3.65 4.22
N LEU A 100 31.07 2.65 3.32
CA LEU A 100 32.08 1.59 3.27
C LEU A 100 33.49 2.15 3.11
N VAL A 101 33.67 3.25 2.37
CA VAL A 101 34.97 3.88 2.15
C VAL A 101 35.66 4.23 3.47
N ASP A 102 34.86 4.73 4.41
CA ASP A 102 35.29 5.22 5.71
C ASP A 102 35.25 4.12 6.78
N SER A 103 34.79 2.91 6.42
CA SER A 103 34.61 1.80 7.35
C SER A 103 35.92 1.03 7.62
N GLN A 104 36.05 0.46 8.82
CA GLN A 104 37.11 -0.50 9.15
C GLN A 104 36.73 -1.95 8.78
N ASP A 105 35.64 -2.14 8.03
CA ASP A 105 35.14 -3.47 7.65
C ASP A 105 36.11 -4.12 6.65
N ARG A 106 36.91 -5.09 7.11
CA ARG A 106 37.92 -5.75 6.29
C ARG A 106 37.32 -6.43 5.04
N PRO A 107 36.22 -7.21 5.14
CA PRO A 107 35.57 -7.78 3.96
C PRO A 107 35.19 -6.73 2.90
N ALA A 108 34.59 -5.62 3.31
CA ALA A 108 34.19 -4.56 2.39
C ALA A 108 35.39 -3.83 1.78
N GLN A 109 36.42 -3.52 2.57
CA GLN A 109 37.66 -2.91 2.05
C GLN A 109 38.36 -3.83 1.04
N GLN A 110 38.37 -5.15 1.28
CA GLN A 110 38.90 -6.12 0.31
C GLN A 110 38.06 -6.19 -0.96
N ALA A 111 36.73 -6.08 -0.86
CA ALA A 111 35.86 -6.05 -2.03
C ALA A 111 36.08 -4.76 -2.85
N LEU A 112 36.22 -3.61 -2.19
CA LEU A 112 36.53 -2.32 -2.83
C LEU A 112 37.91 -2.32 -3.49
N ALA A 113 38.89 -2.99 -2.89
CA ALA A 113 40.25 -3.08 -3.44
C ALA A 113 40.32 -3.85 -4.77
N LYS A 114 39.35 -4.71 -5.05
CA LYS A 114 39.25 -5.50 -6.30
C LYS A 114 38.58 -4.74 -7.45
N LEU A 115 38.01 -3.57 -7.18
CA LEU A 115 37.44 -2.73 -8.23
C LEU A 115 38.56 -2.12 -9.10
N PRO A 116 38.31 -1.90 -10.40
CA PRO A 116 39.21 -1.13 -11.26
C PRO A 116 39.60 0.20 -10.63
N THR A 117 40.85 0.63 -10.80
CA THR A 117 41.40 1.82 -10.13
C THR A 117 40.57 3.08 -10.35
N SER A 118 40.04 3.28 -11.56
CA SER A 118 39.16 4.40 -11.90
C SER A 118 37.85 4.37 -11.10
N LEU A 119 37.16 3.23 -11.07
CA LEU A 119 35.93 3.04 -10.30
C LEU A 119 36.18 3.14 -8.80
N ARG A 120 37.26 2.55 -8.30
CA ARG A 120 37.65 2.65 -6.89
C ARG A 120 37.91 4.10 -6.49
N LYS A 121 38.59 4.90 -7.33
CA LYS A 121 38.83 6.32 -7.06
C LYS A 121 37.50 7.08 -6.97
N ARG A 122 36.60 6.89 -7.93
CA ARG A 122 35.27 7.54 -7.93
C ARG A 122 34.42 7.13 -6.73
N PHE A 123 34.41 5.84 -6.40
CA PHE A 123 33.72 5.32 -5.21
C PHE A 123 34.25 5.97 -3.93
N LYS A 124 35.59 6.03 -3.77
CA LYS A 124 36.23 6.68 -2.61
C LYS A 124 35.92 8.16 -2.50
N GLN A 125 35.82 8.84 -3.64
CA GLN A 125 35.47 10.26 -3.72
C GLN A 125 33.95 10.51 -3.60
N LYS A 126 33.13 9.46 -3.46
CA LYS A 126 31.65 9.55 -3.45
C LYS A 126 31.11 10.32 -4.66
N SER A 127 31.76 10.17 -5.82
CA SER A 127 31.43 10.84 -7.08
C SER A 127 30.75 9.91 -8.10
N LEU A 128 30.26 8.76 -7.64
CA LEU A 128 29.36 7.91 -8.41
C LEU A 128 27.95 8.39 -8.16
N SER A 129 27.17 8.58 -9.22
CA SER A 129 25.72 8.77 -9.08
C SER A 129 25.10 7.50 -8.48
N MET A 130 23.93 7.63 -7.85
CA MET A 130 23.21 6.49 -7.29
C MET A 130 22.86 5.44 -8.36
N THR A 131 22.58 5.87 -9.58
CA THR A 131 22.37 4.98 -10.74
C THR A 131 23.64 4.21 -11.10
N GLU A 132 24.80 4.86 -11.11
CA GLU A 132 26.07 4.16 -11.34
C GLU A 132 26.41 3.18 -10.21
N LEU A 133 26.11 3.55 -8.96
CA LEU A 133 26.27 2.66 -7.82
C LEU A 133 25.34 1.44 -7.92
N ASN A 134 24.08 1.63 -8.31
CA ASN A 134 23.14 0.54 -8.56
C ASN A 134 23.70 -0.45 -9.60
N ARG A 135 24.14 0.07 -10.76
CA ARG A 135 24.77 -0.75 -11.82
C ARG A 135 26.03 -1.46 -11.33
N LEU A 136 26.86 -0.78 -10.53
CA LEU A 136 28.07 -1.36 -9.96
C LEU A 136 27.74 -2.55 -9.04
N LEU A 137 26.73 -2.42 -8.17
CA LEU A 137 26.29 -3.47 -7.25
C LEU A 137 25.57 -4.63 -7.96
N LEU A 138 24.86 -4.35 -9.06
CA LEU A 138 24.31 -5.39 -9.93
C LEU A 138 25.43 -6.23 -10.56
N ALA A 139 26.41 -5.57 -11.18
CA ALA A 139 27.52 -6.22 -11.88
C ALA A 139 28.54 -6.90 -10.94
N ASN A 140 28.72 -6.41 -9.70
CA ASN A 140 29.76 -6.89 -8.79
C ASN A 140 29.17 -7.63 -7.60
N HIS A 141 28.92 -8.93 -7.77
CA HIS A 141 28.36 -9.81 -6.72
C HIS A 141 29.15 -9.78 -5.40
N LYS A 142 30.50 -9.79 -5.47
CA LYS A 142 31.35 -9.75 -4.27
C LYS A 142 31.24 -8.42 -3.52
N LEU A 143 31.16 -7.31 -4.24
CA LEU A 143 30.96 -5.99 -3.64
C LEU A 143 29.57 -5.90 -2.99
N ARG A 144 28.53 -6.38 -3.69
CA ARG A 144 27.16 -6.40 -3.16
C ARG A 144 27.04 -7.20 -1.88
N ILE A 145 27.62 -8.40 -1.83
CA ILE A 145 27.63 -9.22 -0.60
C ILE A 145 28.29 -8.46 0.55
N ALA A 146 29.47 -7.89 0.34
CA ALA A 146 30.18 -7.17 1.39
C ALA A 146 29.40 -5.92 1.85
N ALA A 147 28.80 -5.20 0.90
CA ALA A 147 27.92 -4.08 1.22
C ALA A 147 26.70 -4.52 2.03
N TRP A 148 26.09 -5.65 1.69
CA TRP A 148 24.91 -6.14 2.40
C TRP A 148 25.26 -6.54 3.82
N GLU A 149 26.36 -7.25 4.02
CA GLU A 149 26.84 -7.60 5.35
C GLU A 149 27.07 -6.37 6.22
N TYR A 150 27.76 -5.36 5.68
CA TYR A 150 28.00 -4.11 6.38
C TYR A 150 26.71 -3.38 6.77
N VAL A 151 25.71 -3.38 5.89
CA VAL A 151 24.43 -2.71 6.13
C VAL A 151 23.51 -3.53 7.06
N GLY A 152 23.75 -4.84 7.20
CA GLY A 152 22.90 -5.77 7.96
C GLY A 152 21.85 -6.50 7.12
N LEU A 153 22.04 -6.55 5.80
CA LEU A 153 21.20 -7.28 4.85
C LEU A 153 21.72 -8.73 4.64
N PRO A 154 20.83 -9.68 4.29
CA PRO A 154 21.25 -11.05 3.98
C PRO A 154 22.13 -11.12 2.73
N ARG A 155 23.21 -11.91 2.76
CA ARG A 155 24.15 -12.09 1.64
C ARG A 155 23.51 -12.54 0.33
N TRP A 156 22.47 -13.36 0.42
CA TRP A 156 21.73 -13.90 -0.73
C TRP A 156 20.71 -12.91 -1.32
N LEU A 157 20.52 -11.75 -0.69
CA LEU A 157 19.50 -10.78 -1.12
C LEU A 157 19.88 -10.19 -2.49
N GLN A 158 19.02 -10.43 -3.47
CA GLN A 158 19.19 -9.91 -4.82
C GLN A 158 18.78 -8.44 -4.86
N LEU A 159 19.52 -7.65 -5.63
CA LEU A 159 19.18 -6.26 -5.93
C LEU A 159 18.27 -6.26 -7.17
N PRO A 160 17.05 -5.69 -7.10
CA PRO A 160 16.19 -5.56 -8.27
C PRO A 160 16.82 -4.69 -9.36
N HIS A 161 16.45 -4.92 -10.62
CA HIS A 161 16.89 -4.11 -11.77
C HIS A 161 15.97 -2.89 -11.87
N PHE A 162 16.41 -1.78 -11.28
CA PHE A 162 15.65 -0.51 -11.27
C PHE A 162 15.82 0.32 -12.56
N ASP A 163 16.62 -0.16 -13.52
CA ASP A 163 17.00 0.51 -14.75
C ASP A 163 16.19 0.12 -15.99
N GLU A 164 15.38 -0.95 -15.91
CA GLU A 164 14.69 -1.53 -17.09
C GLU A 164 13.16 -1.40 -17.08
N SER A 165 12.54 -0.97 -15.97
CA SER A 165 11.08 -0.83 -15.91
C SER A 165 10.65 0.65 -15.88
N PRO A 166 9.89 1.13 -16.88
CA PRO A 166 9.28 2.46 -16.83
C PRO A 166 8.19 2.56 -15.74
N GLU A 167 7.69 1.44 -15.24
CA GLU A 167 6.65 1.34 -14.19
C GLU A 167 7.24 1.35 -12.79
N LEU A 168 8.52 0.94 -12.64
CA LEU A 168 9.29 1.34 -11.48
C LEU A 168 9.47 2.84 -11.62
N LEU A 169 8.53 3.57 -11.01
CA LEU A 169 8.70 4.93 -10.52
C LEU A 169 9.87 4.87 -9.53
N CYS A 170 11.08 4.56 -9.96
CA CYS A 170 12.36 4.82 -9.31
C CYS A 170 13.19 5.65 -10.30
N GLY A 171 12.50 6.31 -11.25
CA GLY A 171 13.04 7.19 -12.27
C GLY A 171 14.00 8.16 -11.62
N ILE A 172 15.28 7.97 -11.95
CA ILE A 172 16.45 8.72 -11.53
C ILE A 172 16.55 8.82 -9.99
N LEU A 173 17.28 7.89 -9.38
CA LEU A 173 17.75 8.00 -8.00
C LEU A 173 18.44 9.37 -7.80
N SER A 174 18.03 10.16 -6.81
CA SER A 174 18.65 11.48 -6.60
C SER A 174 19.97 11.36 -5.85
N GLU A 175 20.84 12.33 -6.05
CA GLU A 175 22.05 12.52 -5.25
C GLU A 175 21.77 13.16 -3.89
N ALA A 176 20.56 13.69 -3.66
CA ALA A 176 20.11 14.17 -2.36
C ALA A 176 18.97 13.31 -1.81
N MET A 177 18.89 13.16 -0.48
CA MET A 177 17.76 12.46 0.14
C MET A 177 16.50 13.32 0.09
N HIS A 178 15.47 12.87 -0.64
CA HIS A 178 14.20 13.60 -0.75
C HIS A 178 13.11 13.00 0.16
N SER A 179 12.46 13.85 0.95
CA SER A 179 11.19 13.59 1.68
C SER A 179 11.23 12.49 2.77
N PRO A 180 10.21 12.39 3.66
CA PRO A 180 10.45 12.32 5.10
C PRO A 180 10.78 10.92 5.62
N ASN A 181 11.30 10.91 6.84
CA ASN A 181 11.65 9.74 7.65
C ASN A 181 10.41 8.92 8.11
N GLY A 182 9.33 8.87 7.32
CA GLY A 182 8.06 8.21 7.64
C GLY A 182 8.22 6.73 7.98
N ALA A 183 7.30 6.15 8.74
CA ALA A 183 7.45 4.79 9.29
C ALA A 183 7.23 3.68 8.25
N TYR A 184 6.63 3.99 7.11
CA TYR A 184 6.13 2.98 6.16
C TYR A 184 6.88 2.98 4.83
N VAL A 185 6.86 1.83 4.18
CA VAL A 185 7.24 1.59 2.79
C VAL A 185 6.09 0.87 2.12
N TYR A 186 5.63 1.39 1.00
CA TYR A 186 4.52 0.78 0.26
C TYR A 186 5.03 0.03 -0.96
N ILE A 187 4.49 -1.16 -1.19
CA ILE A 187 4.78 -1.97 -2.38
C ILE A 187 3.49 -2.56 -2.96
N SER A 188 3.43 -2.72 -4.28
CA SER A 188 2.32 -3.37 -4.96
C SER A 188 2.20 -4.83 -4.52
N ASP A 189 0.96 -5.33 -4.38
CA ASP A 189 0.67 -6.76 -4.24
C ASP A 189 1.03 -7.57 -5.51
N GLN A 190 1.17 -6.89 -6.65
CA GLN A 190 1.63 -7.46 -7.92
C GLN A 190 3.15 -7.30 -8.13
N ALA A 191 3.90 -6.74 -7.17
CA ALA A 191 5.34 -6.54 -7.33
C ALA A 191 6.10 -7.88 -7.51
N PRO A 192 7.13 -7.93 -8.37
CA PRO A 192 7.96 -9.11 -8.53
C PRO A 192 8.51 -9.63 -7.20
N ALA A 193 8.56 -10.95 -7.02
CA ALA A 193 8.99 -11.57 -5.78
C ALA A 193 10.40 -11.12 -5.32
N VAL A 194 11.30 -10.85 -6.27
CA VAL A 194 12.63 -10.32 -5.99
C VAL A 194 12.57 -8.94 -5.34
N GLU A 195 11.72 -8.06 -5.87
CA GLU A 195 11.50 -6.71 -5.35
C GLU A 195 10.83 -6.73 -3.97
N ALA A 196 9.75 -7.51 -3.81
CA ALA A 196 9.07 -7.66 -2.54
C ALA A 196 10.01 -8.19 -1.44
N LYS A 197 10.82 -9.19 -1.77
CA LYS A 197 11.81 -9.74 -0.84
C LYS A 197 12.89 -8.72 -0.50
N PHE A 198 13.33 -7.92 -1.48
CA PHE A 198 14.31 -6.87 -1.29
C PHE A 198 13.81 -5.80 -0.32
N PHE A 199 12.66 -5.17 -0.61
CA PHE A 199 12.11 -4.11 0.25
C PHE A 199 11.71 -4.61 1.63
N LYS A 200 11.24 -5.85 1.77
CA LYS A 200 10.99 -6.46 3.10
C LYS A 200 12.24 -6.49 3.97
N ASN A 201 13.37 -6.90 3.42
CA ASN A 201 14.63 -6.93 4.17
C ASN A 201 15.18 -5.52 4.41
N LEU A 202 15.02 -4.64 3.43
CA LEU A 202 15.48 -3.25 3.54
C LEU A 202 14.71 -2.46 4.60
N ALA A 203 13.37 -2.58 4.60
CA ALA A 203 12.49 -1.99 5.60
C ALA A 203 12.88 -2.44 7.01
N ARG A 204 13.12 -3.75 7.20
CA ARG A 204 13.60 -4.29 8.48
C ARG A 204 14.90 -3.64 8.96
N VAL A 205 15.90 -3.53 8.09
CA VAL A 205 17.20 -2.91 8.45
C VAL A 205 17.05 -1.44 8.83
N PHE A 206 16.15 -0.72 8.15
CA PHE A 206 15.91 0.70 8.40
C PHE A 206 14.77 0.99 9.39
N ARG A 207 14.25 -0.05 10.07
CA ARG A 207 13.15 0.02 11.04
C ARG A 207 11.93 0.72 10.45
N LYS A 208 11.49 0.24 9.30
CA LYS A 208 10.28 0.65 8.59
C LYS A 208 9.32 -0.53 8.50
N GLU A 209 8.04 -0.23 8.42
CA GLU A 209 6.97 -1.19 8.16
C GLU A 209 6.75 -1.30 6.66
N LEU A 210 6.71 -2.53 6.14
CA LEU A 210 6.37 -2.78 4.74
C LEU A 210 4.87 -3.05 4.65
N GLU A 211 4.14 -2.21 3.94
CA GLU A 211 2.74 -2.41 3.64
C GLU A 211 2.53 -2.70 2.15
N THR A 212 1.60 -3.60 1.88
CA THR A 212 1.14 -3.86 0.52
C THR A 212 -0.07 -3.00 0.19
N TYR A 213 -0.19 -2.63 -1.08
CA TYR A 213 -1.40 -2.06 -1.64
C TYR A 213 -1.87 -2.89 -2.82
N ASN A 214 -3.18 -2.92 -3.03
CA ASN A 214 -3.80 -3.58 -4.17
C ASN A 214 -3.68 -2.69 -5.41
N GLN A 215 -2.97 -3.17 -6.43
CA GLN A 215 -2.71 -2.42 -7.65
C GLN A 215 -4.00 -2.09 -8.41
N ASP A 216 -4.92 -3.05 -8.53
CA ASP A 216 -6.14 -2.89 -9.32
C ASP A 216 -7.07 -1.82 -8.72
N LEU A 217 -7.25 -1.83 -7.39
CA LEU A 217 -8.01 -0.80 -6.68
C LEU A 217 -7.34 0.57 -6.77
N ALA A 218 -6.00 0.61 -6.74
CA ALA A 218 -5.27 1.86 -6.92
C ALA A 218 -5.44 2.42 -8.34
N GLU A 219 -5.46 1.57 -9.37
CA GLU A 219 -5.75 1.96 -10.76
C GLU A 219 -7.17 2.45 -10.94
N GLN A 220 -8.14 1.76 -10.36
CA GLN A 220 -9.53 2.17 -10.36
C GLN A 220 -9.69 3.60 -9.79
N GLY A 221 -9.10 3.87 -8.61
CA GLY A 221 -9.20 5.19 -7.99
C GLY A 221 -8.55 6.33 -8.78
N ILE A 222 -7.53 6.04 -9.60
CA ILE A 222 -6.94 7.02 -10.52
C ILE A 222 -7.84 7.24 -11.73
N GLN A 223 -8.42 6.18 -12.29
CA GLN A 223 -9.33 6.28 -13.42
C GLN A 223 -10.60 7.08 -13.06
N GLU A 224 -11.19 6.82 -11.89
CA GLU A 224 -12.34 7.57 -11.38
C GLU A 224 -12.05 9.07 -11.29
N GLU A 225 -10.91 9.46 -10.72
CA GLU A 225 -10.49 10.87 -10.63
C GLU A 225 -10.27 11.51 -12.01
N VAL A 226 -9.68 10.79 -12.96
CA VAL A 226 -9.50 11.30 -14.33
C VAL A 226 -10.84 11.51 -15.02
N VAL A 227 -11.80 10.60 -14.84
CA VAL A 227 -13.15 10.74 -15.40
C VAL A 227 -13.88 11.92 -14.78
N GLU A 228 -13.81 12.09 -13.45
CA GLU A 228 -14.39 13.24 -12.77
C GLU A 228 -13.79 14.56 -13.23
N ALA A 229 -12.46 14.67 -13.29
CA ALA A 229 -11.77 15.88 -13.76
C ALA A 229 -12.19 16.25 -15.19
N ARG A 230 -12.36 15.27 -16.09
CA ARG A 230 -12.85 15.48 -17.46
C ARG A 230 -14.31 15.96 -17.48
N ARG A 231 -15.18 15.42 -16.62
CA ARG A 231 -16.57 15.87 -16.49
C ARG A 231 -16.65 17.31 -16.01
N THR A 232 -15.90 17.65 -14.96
CA THR A 232 -15.85 19.01 -14.40
C THR A 232 -15.33 20.02 -15.43
N ALA A 233 -14.30 19.67 -16.20
CA ALA A 233 -13.76 20.49 -17.28
C ALA A 233 -14.77 20.68 -18.43
N ALA A 234 -15.52 19.65 -18.79
CA ALA A 234 -16.57 19.73 -19.82
C ALA A 234 -17.76 20.61 -19.39
N THR A 235 -18.12 20.61 -18.11
CA THR A 235 -19.14 21.52 -17.56
C THR A 235 -18.67 22.96 -17.35
N ALA A 236 -17.35 23.19 -17.31
CA ALA A 236 -16.76 24.51 -17.10
C ALA A 236 -16.39 25.23 -18.42
N ALA A 237 -16.58 24.59 -19.58
CA ALA A 237 -16.39 25.25 -20.88
C ALA A 237 -17.50 26.32 -21.08
N PRO A 238 -17.16 27.61 -21.21
CA PRO A 238 -18.17 28.63 -21.41
C PRO A 238 -18.79 28.51 -22.80
N VAL A 239 -20.11 28.68 -22.86
CA VAL A 239 -20.86 29.04 -24.07
C VAL A 239 -20.37 30.41 -24.50
N ALA A 240 -19.25 30.45 -25.19
CA ALA A 240 -18.71 31.64 -25.84
C ALA A 240 -18.83 31.48 -27.35
N ASP A 241 -20.06 31.38 -27.85
CA ASP A 241 -20.42 31.87 -29.18
C ASP A 241 -21.94 31.89 -29.36
N ALA A 242 -22.58 33.01 -29.03
CA ALA A 242 -23.93 33.34 -29.47
C ALA A 242 -24.17 34.86 -29.34
N SER A 243 -23.39 35.66 -30.07
CA SER A 243 -23.79 37.02 -30.45
C SER A 243 -23.03 37.43 -31.71
N ALA A 244 -23.60 37.05 -32.86
CA ALA A 244 -23.37 37.66 -34.16
C ALA A 244 -24.50 38.65 -34.45
#